data_AF-A0A2V9R5K7-F1
#
_entry.id   AF-A0A2V9R5K7-F1
#
_cell.length_a   1.000
_cell.length_b   1.000
_cell.length_c   1.000
_cell.angle_alpha   90.00
_cell.angle_beta   90.00
_cell.angle_gamma   90.00
#
_symmetry.space_group_name_H-M   'P 1'
#
loop_
_entity.id
_entity.type
_entity.pdbx_description
1 polymer ?
#
loop_
_entity_poly.entity_id
_entity_poly.type
_entity_poly.pdbx_seq_one_letter_code
_entity_poly.pdbx_strand_id
1 'polypeptide(L)'
;LLRRRLPREKALPRPLGLKGRKKEEFPGEWARQLDGNSICSYPPEDIVLENYGLFLKKKGKSVLSEERSRVEPFTTSLLDGIDLRETLRNWHEGKLYVREFQKISGEVGAVVVIFEEDRENRYPWCMTWLGEHSQESDMAFYSTNPYDQPVGPGITRAEYGGFLLSYPPRRMSDVWHDPDYWFAESKPETLLLAALDYTLEKLVVYVAAHPPRSIFKTVAARLGRKIIYIPIGQLSPISLKKIRVVHVLDSHEKRAIAKDYLW
;
A
#
# COMPACT_ATOMS: atom_id res chain seq x y z
N LEU A 1 9.57 -51.97 9.33
CA LEU A 1 10.50 -51.55 10.41
C LEU A 1 10.36 -50.04 10.62
N LEU A 2 9.54 -49.61 11.59
CA LEU A 2 9.35 -48.20 11.95
C LEU A 2 10.55 -47.71 12.80
N ARG A 3 11.38 -46.83 12.25
CA ARG A 3 12.44 -46.15 13.01
C ARG A 3 11.80 -45.16 13.99
N ARG A 4 11.86 -45.45 15.30
CA ARG A 4 11.59 -44.48 16.37
C ARG A 4 12.61 -43.35 16.27
N ARG A 5 12.14 -42.11 16.05
CA ARG A 5 12.99 -40.91 16.19
C ARG A 5 13.31 -40.72 17.67
N LEU A 6 14.59 -40.73 18.03
CA LEU A 6 15.05 -40.38 19.37
C LEU A 6 14.73 -38.91 19.66
N PRO A 7 14.28 -38.57 20.88
CA PRO A 7 14.07 -37.18 21.27
C PRO A 7 15.39 -36.42 21.19
N ARG A 8 15.42 -35.38 20.35
CA ARG A 8 16.55 -34.47 20.22
C ARG A 8 16.32 -33.30 21.17
N GLU A 9 17.24 -33.05 22.10
CA GLU A 9 17.23 -31.80 22.86
C GLU A 9 17.34 -30.63 21.88
N LYS A 10 16.35 -29.73 21.92
CA LYS A 10 16.35 -28.52 21.09
C LYS A 10 17.48 -27.60 21.55
N ALA A 11 18.61 -27.65 20.84
CA ALA A 11 19.74 -26.74 20.99
C ALA A 11 19.52 -25.40 20.26
N LEU A 12 18.29 -24.87 20.25
CA LEU A 12 18.10 -23.50 19.76
C LEU A 12 18.52 -22.56 20.90
N PRO A 13 19.56 -21.71 20.71
CA PRO A 13 19.86 -20.68 21.68
C PRO A 13 18.61 -19.80 21.79
N ARG A 14 18.07 -19.67 23.01
CA ARG A 14 17.15 -18.56 23.31
C ARG A 14 17.89 -17.29 22.89
N PRO A 15 17.25 -16.33 22.21
CA PRO A 15 17.93 -15.09 21.85
C PRO A 15 18.34 -14.37 23.15
N LEU A 16 19.60 -14.56 23.55
CA LEU A 16 20.23 -13.86 24.66
C LEU A 16 20.40 -12.40 24.22
N GLY A 17 19.67 -11.49 24.86
CA GLY A 17 19.81 -10.04 24.64
C GLY A 17 18.65 -9.35 23.94
N LEU A 18 17.65 -10.07 23.44
CA LEU A 18 16.39 -9.44 23.04
C LEU A 18 15.60 -9.11 24.31
N LYS A 19 15.49 -7.83 24.66
CA LYS A 19 14.55 -7.38 25.69
C LYS A 19 13.16 -7.86 25.27
N GLY A 20 12.51 -8.63 26.13
CA GLY A 20 11.13 -9.05 25.89
C GLY A 20 10.23 -7.83 25.75
N ARG A 21 9.10 -7.99 25.04
CA ARG A 21 8.08 -6.94 24.95
C ARG A 21 7.73 -6.48 26.37
N LYS A 22 7.82 -5.17 26.62
CA LYS A 22 7.24 -4.59 27.84
C LYS A 22 5.76 -4.98 27.90
N LYS A 23 5.27 -5.30 29.08
CA LYS A 23 3.86 -5.70 29.31
C LYS A 23 3.26 -4.71 30.29
N GLU A 24 1.93 -4.58 30.26
CA GLU A 24 1.17 -3.89 31.29
C GLU A 24 1.50 -4.48 32.67
N GLU A 25 1.60 -3.61 33.68
CA GLU A 25 1.71 -4.04 35.08
C GLU A 25 0.38 -4.63 35.58
N PHE A 26 -0.75 -4.08 35.11
CA PHE A 26 -2.09 -4.60 35.39
C PHE A 26 -3.02 -4.47 34.16
N PRO A 27 -4.02 -5.36 34.01
CA PRO A 27 -4.91 -5.34 32.84
C PRO A 27 -5.59 -3.98 32.63
N GLY A 28 -5.41 -3.41 31.43
CA GLY A 28 -6.05 -2.15 31.02
C GLY A 28 -5.31 -0.89 31.48
N GLU A 29 -4.08 -1.01 31.99
CA GLU A 29 -3.21 0.12 32.31
C GLU A 29 -3.00 1.04 31.10
N TRP A 30 -2.67 0.47 29.93
CA TRP A 30 -2.37 1.28 28.75
C TRP A 30 -3.61 1.89 28.13
N ALA A 31 -4.76 1.20 28.22
CA ALA A 31 -6.04 1.69 27.73
C ALA A 31 -6.52 2.96 28.47
N ARG A 32 -6.11 3.15 29.73
CA ARG A 32 -6.43 4.37 30.52
C ARG A 32 -5.68 5.62 30.07
N GLN A 33 -4.66 5.48 29.22
CA GLN A 33 -3.85 6.60 28.73
C GLN A 33 -4.16 6.92 27.25
N LEU A 34 -5.36 6.57 26.81
CA LEU A 34 -5.88 6.86 25.48
C LEU A 34 -6.95 7.93 25.63
N ASP A 35 -6.54 9.19 25.61
CA ASP A 35 -7.43 10.34 25.78
C ASP A 35 -8.05 10.76 24.42
N GLY A 36 -7.48 10.30 23.30
CA GLY A 36 -8.04 10.45 21.94
C GLY A 36 -8.04 11.88 21.39
N ASN A 37 -7.52 12.84 22.14
CA ASN A 37 -7.59 14.27 21.80
C ASN A 37 -6.60 14.70 20.70
N SER A 38 -5.54 13.93 20.42
CA SER A 38 -4.53 14.29 19.40
C SER A 38 -3.76 13.06 18.90
N ILE A 39 -4.35 12.30 17.98
CA ILE A 39 -3.71 11.10 17.45
C ILE A 39 -2.72 11.40 16.32
N CYS A 40 -1.59 10.68 16.30
CA CYS A 40 -0.61 10.77 15.23
C CYS A 40 0.04 9.42 14.89
N SER A 41 0.70 9.37 13.74
CA SER A 41 1.44 8.20 13.26
C SER A 41 2.83 8.09 13.90
N TYR A 42 3.42 6.89 13.75
CA TYR A 42 4.80 6.62 14.11
C TYR A 42 5.76 6.87 12.92
N PRO A 43 6.64 7.89 12.96
CA PRO A 43 7.38 8.36 11.78
C PRO A 43 8.22 7.30 11.03
N PRO A 44 8.86 6.31 11.70
CA PRO A 44 9.56 5.25 10.98
C PRO A 44 8.66 4.39 10.08
N GLU A 45 7.39 4.21 10.45
CA GLU A 45 6.41 3.49 9.62
C GLU A 45 5.97 4.33 8.42
N ASP A 46 5.81 5.65 8.61
CA ASP A 46 5.48 6.59 7.54
C ASP A 46 6.55 6.56 6.45
N ILE A 47 7.84 6.58 6.83
CA ILE A 47 8.96 6.45 5.88
C ILE A 47 8.88 5.13 5.08
N VAL A 48 8.52 4.02 5.74
CA VAL A 48 8.37 2.72 5.06
C VAL A 48 7.21 2.76 4.08
N LEU A 49 6.09 3.35 4.49
CA LEU A 49 4.89 3.48 3.69
C LEU A 49 5.13 4.36 2.45
N GLU A 50 5.78 5.52 2.62
CA GLU A 50 6.14 6.43 1.53
C GLU A 50 7.10 5.79 0.53
N ASN A 51 8.16 5.11 1.02
CA ASN A 51 9.07 4.38 0.15
C ASN A 51 8.36 3.28 -0.65
N TYR A 52 7.38 2.62 -0.03
CA TYR A 52 6.56 1.63 -0.73
C TYR A 52 5.62 2.29 -1.75
N GLY A 53 5.05 3.45 -1.43
CA GLY A 53 4.31 4.30 -2.37
C GLY A 53 5.14 4.64 -3.60
N LEU A 54 6.38 5.10 -3.42
CA LEU A 54 7.33 5.37 -4.52
C LEU A 54 7.61 4.12 -5.36
N PHE A 55 7.79 2.96 -4.72
CA PHE A 55 7.95 1.69 -5.43
C PHE A 55 6.72 1.36 -6.28
N LEU A 56 5.50 1.50 -5.75
CA LEU A 56 4.26 1.26 -6.49
C LEU A 56 4.07 2.23 -7.65
N LYS A 57 4.43 3.51 -7.49
CA LYS A 57 4.44 4.49 -8.59
C LYS A 57 5.35 4.03 -9.73
N LYS A 58 6.57 3.58 -9.43
CA LYS A 58 7.51 3.04 -10.42
C LYS A 58 6.97 1.77 -11.09
N LYS A 59 6.42 0.83 -10.31
CA LYS A 59 5.84 -0.41 -10.85
C LYS A 59 4.64 -0.13 -11.76
N GLY A 60 3.75 0.78 -11.38
CA GLY A 60 2.61 1.17 -12.20
C GLY A 60 3.03 1.72 -13.56
N LYS A 61 4.07 2.56 -13.60
CA LYS A 61 4.66 3.02 -14.86
C LYS A 61 5.22 1.88 -15.71
N SER A 62 5.93 0.92 -15.10
CA SER A 62 6.44 -0.26 -15.82
C SER A 62 5.32 -1.05 -16.48
N VAL A 63 4.24 -1.35 -15.74
CA VAL A 63 3.07 -2.09 -16.25
C VAL A 63 2.46 -1.39 -17.46
N LEU A 64 2.30 -0.07 -17.39
CA LEU A 64 1.77 0.72 -18.49
C LEU A 64 2.72 0.77 -19.70
N SER A 65 4.02 0.57 -19.48
CA SER A 65 5.05 0.58 -20.53
C SER A 65 5.02 -0.72 -21.30
N GLU A 66 4.86 -1.83 -20.57
CA GLU A 66 4.70 -3.18 -21.11
C GLU A 66 3.41 -3.30 -21.95
N GLU A 67 2.29 -2.73 -21.47
CA GLU A 67 1.04 -2.63 -22.23
C GLU A 67 1.18 -1.89 -23.57
N ARG A 68 2.13 -0.95 -23.66
CA ARG A 68 2.40 -0.14 -24.86
C ARG A 68 3.68 -0.57 -25.57
N SER A 69 3.97 -1.86 -25.57
CA SER A 69 5.08 -2.42 -26.34
C SER A 69 4.72 -2.58 -27.83
N ARG A 70 5.66 -2.23 -28.70
CA ARG A 70 5.65 -2.56 -30.12
C ARG A 70 6.72 -3.60 -30.40
N VAL A 71 6.49 -4.41 -31.43
CA VAL A 71 7.46 -5.42 -31.87
C VAL A 71 7.86 -5.10 -33.31
N GLU A 72 9.15 -5.04 -33.55
CA GLU A 72 9.73 -4.66 -34.83
C GLU A 72 10.86 -5.64 -35.22
N PRO A 73 11.12 -5.87 -36.52
CA PRO A 73 12.26 -6.66 -36.95
C PRO A 73 13.58 -6.03 -36.48
N PHE A 74 14.49 -6.86 -35.96
CA PHE A 74 15.82 -6.45 -35.57
C PHE A 74 16.58 -5.87 -36.77
N THR A 75 17.10 -4.67 -36.60
CA THR A 75 17.93 -3.98 -37.60
C THR A 75 19.32 -3.75 -37.03
N THR A 76 19.48 -2.71 -36.20
CA THR A 76 20.79 -2.29 -35.66
C THR A 76 20.81 -2.19 -34.14
N SER A 77 19.64 -2.18 -33.49
CA SER A 77 19.51 -2.04 -32.04
C SER A 77 18.63 -3.13 -31.46
N LEU A 78 18.96 -3.57 -30.24
CA LEU A 78 18.11 -4.49 -29.47
C LEU A 78 16.89 -3.80 -28.86
N LEU A 79 16.76 -2.47 -28.99
CA LEU A 79 15.72 -1.66 -28.35
C LEU A 79 15.61 -2.03 -26.85
N ASP A 80 14.44 -2.45 -26.39
CA ASP A 80 14.20 -2.90 -25.00
C ASP A 80 14.34 -4.42 -24.83
N GLY A 81 14.77 -5.13 -25.87
CA GLY A 81 15.15 -6.54 -25.83
C GLY A 81 14.57 -7.37 -26.97
N ILE A 82 14.96 -8.64 -27.03
CA ILE A 82 14.47 -9.59 -28.04
C ILE A 82 13.09 -10.12 -27.63
N ASP A 83 12.14 -10.12 -28.56
CA ASP A 83 10.88 -10.83 -28.43
C ASP A 83 11.03 -12.26 -28.94
N LEU A 84 11.29 -13.18 -28.00
CA LEU A 84 11.47 -14.60 -28.32
C LEU A 84 10.22 -15.22 -28.93
N ARG A 85 9.02 -14.78 -28.52
CA ARG A 85 7.77 -15.38 -29.00
C ARG A 85 7.55 -15.01 -30.46
N GLU A 86 7.69 -13.73 -30.79
CA GLU A 86 7.55 -13.25 -32.16
C GLU A 86 8.66 -13.77 -33.07
N THR A 87 9.90 -13.83 -32.55
CA THR A 87 11.03 -14.43 -33.26
C THR A 87 10.79 -15.90 -33.59
N LEU A 88 10.29 -16.71 -32.64
CA LEU A 88 9.96 -18.11 -32.90
C LEU A 88 8.75 -18.26 -33.85
N ARG A 89 7.77 -17.37 -33.76
CA ARG A 89 6.60 -17.36 -34.67
C ARG A 89 7.02 -17.15 -36.12
N ASN A 90 7.97 -16.25 -36.36
CA ASN A 90 8.47 -15.91 -37.69
C ASN A 90 9.84 -16.54 -37.98
N TRP A 91 10.15 -17.68 -37.36
CA TRP A 91 11.47 -18.33 -37.48
C TRP A 91 11.86 -18.62 -38.94
N HIS A 92 10.88 -18.92 -39.77
CA HIS A 92 11.05 -19.17 -41.21
C HIS A 92 11.59 -17.96 -41.99
N GLU A 93 11.45 -16.74 -41.47
CA GLU A 93 11.97 -15.52 -42.10
C GLU A 93 13.47 -15.29 -41.82
N GLY A 94 14.06 -16.03 -40.87
CA GLY A 94 15.46 -15.84 -40.46
C GLY A 94 15.74 -14.49 -39.78
N LYS A 95 14.70 -13.79 -39.32
CA LYS A 95 14.78 -12.48 -38.67
C LYS A 95 14.57 -12.61 -37.17
N LEU A 96 15.36 -11.86 -36.41
CA LEU A 96 15.08 -11.62 -34.99
C LEU A 96 14.06 -10.50 -34.87
N TYR A 97 13.21 -10.57 -33.86
CA TYR A 97 12.25 -9.51 -33.53
C TYR A 97 12.61 -8.91 -32.18
N VAL A 98 12.55 -7.59 -32.09
CA VAL A 98 12.84 -6.81 -30.88
C VAL A 98 11.61 -6.03 -30.43
N ARG A 99 11.52 -5.77 -29.13
CA ARG A 99 10.45 -4.98 -28.54
C ARG A 99 10.91 -3.57 -28.21
N GLU A 100 10.04 -2.60 -28.46
CA GLU A 100 10.19 -1.21 -28.03
C GLU A 100 9.04 -0.85 -27.10
N PHE A 101 9.35 -0.37 -25.91
CA PHE A 101 8.38 0.21 -25.00
C PHE A 101 8.14 1.67 -25.36
N GLN A 102 6.89 2.03 -25.67
CA GLN A 102 6.58 3.43 -25.90
C GLN A 102 6.76 4.26 -24.63
N LYS A 103 7.40 5.43 -24.78
CA LYS A 103 7.50 6.41 -23.69
C LYS A 103 6.11 6.83 -23.22
N ILE A 104 5.81 6.56 -21.96
CA ILE A 104 4.58 6.99 -21.32
C ILE A 104 4.74 8.46 -20.91
N SER A 105 3.77 9.28 -21.27
CA SER A 105 3.61 10.62 -20.72
C SER A 105 2.71 10.56 -19.48
N GLY A 106 3.18 11.10 -18.35
CA GLY A 106 2.40 11.29 -17.13
C GLY A 106 3.05 10.69 -15.89
N GLU A 107 2.90 11.38 -14.76
CA GLU A 107 3.32 10.90 -13.45
C GLU A 107 2.17 10.18 -12.73
N VAL A 108 2.51 9.46 -11.65
CA VAL A 108 1.54 8.84 -10.75
C VAL A 108 1.38 9.74 -9.53
N GLY A 109 0.22 10.37 -9.40
CA GLY A 109 -0.06 11.33 -8.32
C GLY A 109 -0.67 10.68 -7.08
N ALA A 110 -1.38 9.56 -7.26
CA ALA A 110 -2.01 8.83 -6.17
C ALA A 110 -1.82 7.31 -6.28
N VAL A 111 -1.77 6.66 -5.12
CA VAL A 111 -1.63 5.20 -4.98
C VAL A 111 -2.68 4.72 -3.99
N VAL A 112 -3.51 3.76 -4.41
CA VAL A 112 -4.48 3.08 -3.56
C VAL A 112 -4.03 1.63 -3.39
N VAL A 113 -4.03 1.14 -2.16
CA VAL A 113 -3.72 -0.25 -1.81
C VAL A 113 -4.83 -0.84 -0.98
N ILE A 114 -5.46 -1.90 -1.49
CA ILE A 114 -6.58 -2.60 -0.86
C ILE A 114 -6.10 -4.01 -0.49
N PHE A 115 -6.00 -4.27 0.81
CA PHE A 115 -5.69 -5.61 1.34
C PHE A 115 -6.96 -6.45 1.45
N GLU A 116 -8.05 -5.87 1.95
CA GLU A 116 -9.35 -6.52 2.12
C GLU A 116 -10.49 -5.54 1.81
N GLU A 117 -11.49 -5.96 1.01
CA GLU A 117 -12.62 -5.12 0.57
C GLU A 117 -13.62 -4.76 1.69
N ASP A 118 -13.51 -5.42 2.85
CA ASP A 118 -14.31 -5.20 4.05
C ASP A 118 -15.83 -5.47 3.93
N ARG A 119 -16.21 -6.61 3.36
CA ARG A 119 -17.63 -7.00 3.21
C ARG A 119 -18.36 -7.24 4.53
N GLU A 120 -17.63 -7.52 5.60
CA GLU A 120 -18.15 -7.85 6.93
C GLU A 120 -17.98 -6.71 7.94
N ASN A 121 -17.56 -5.51 7.49
CA ASN A 121 -17.30 -4.35 8.34
C ASN A 121 -16.31 -4.63 9.50
N ARG A 122 -15.28 -5.42 9.23
CA ARG A 122 -14.16 -5.73 10.13
C ARG A 122 -13.21 -4.53 10.33
N TYR A 123 -13.28 -3.53 9.46
CA TYR A 123 -12.40 -2.37 9.49
C TYR A 123 -13.19 -1.06 9.75
N PRO A 124 -13.79 -0.90 10.94
CA PRO A 124 -14.73 0.20 11.21
C PRO A 124 -14.06 1.57 11.33
N TRP A 125 -12.75 1.64 11.51
CA TRP A 125 -12.06 2.88 11.78
C TRP A 125 -11.56 3.51 10.47
N CYS A 126 -12.18 4.62 10.10
CA CYS A 126 -11.87 5.37 8.88
C CYS A 126 -11.29 6.73 9.24
N MET A 127 -10.20 7.12 8.59
CA MET A 127 -9.53 8.40 8.85
C MET A 127 -8.91 9.00 7.60
N THR A 128 -8.75 10.33 7.64
CA THR A 128 -7.91 11.10 6.72
C THR A 128 -6.83 11.80 7.54
N TRP A 129 -5.56 11.64 7.15
CA TRP A 129 -4.39 12.29 7.71
C TRP A 129 -3.73 13.19 6.68
N LEU A 130 -3.31 14.37 7.13
CA LEU A 130 -2.55 15.32 6.32
C LEU A 130 -1.06 15.12 6.57
N GLY A 131 -0.26 15.20 5.50
CA GLY A 131 1.20 15.15 5.64
C GLY A 131 1.74 16.29 6.52
N GLU A 132 2.47 15.94 7.57
CA GLU A 132 3.13 16.88 8.48
C GLU A 132 4.31 17.55 7.75
N HIS A 133 5.02 16.79 6.91
CA HIS A 133 6.17 17.24 6.16
C HIS A 133 5.90 17.35 4.65
N SER A 134 6.67 18.19 3.95
CA SER A 134 6.50 18.43 2.50
C SER A 134 6.81 17.21 1.61
N GLN A 135 7.47 16.19 2.18
CA GLN A 135 7.81 14.94 1.51
C GLN A 135 6.82 13.81 1.84
N GLU A 136 5.85 14.06 2.71
CA GLU A 136 4.80 13.10 3.04
C GLU A 136 3.61 13.27 2.10
N SER A 137 2.87 12.19 1.87
CA SER A 137 1.61 12.21 1.15
C SER A 137 0.48 12.48 2.14
N ASP A 138 -0.61 13.08 1.64
CA ASP A 138 -1.88 12.96 2.37
C ASP A 138 -2.36 11.51 2.30
N MET A 139 -2.99 11.04 3.36
CA MET A 139 -3.41 9.66 3.50
C MET A 139 -4.89 9.58 3.88
N ALA A 140 -5.62 8.66 3.28
CA ALA A 140 -6.90 8.21 3.79
C ALA A 140 -6.88 6.70 3.92
N PHE A 141 -7.46 6.14 4.98
CA PHE A 141 -7.45 4.70 5.20
C PHE A 141 -8.64 4.21 6.00
N TYR A 142 -8.86 2.91 5.91
CA TYR A 142 -9.73 2.17 6.81
C TYR A 142 -8.97 1.00 7.44
N SER A 143 -9.17 0.78 8.73
CA SER A 143 -8.45 -0.22 9.51
C SER A 143 -9.30 -0.78 10.65
N THR A 144 -8.76 -1.81 11.33
CA THR A 144 -9.35 -2.34 12.55
C THR A 144 -9.37 -1.25 13.62
N ASN A 145 -10.26 -1.35 14.60
CA ASN A 145 -10.29 -0.41 15.69
C ASN A 145 -8.95 -0.43 16.47
N PRO A 146 -8.17 0.69 16.51
CA PRO A 146 -6.87 0.73 17.17
C PRO A 146 -6.98 0.50 18.68
N TYR A 147 -8.11 0.91 19.29
CA TYR A 147 -8.34 0.77 20.72
C TYR A 147 -8.44 -0.69 21.19
N ASP A 148 -8.64 -1.64 20.26
CA ASP A 148 -8.72 -3.08 20.57
C ASP A 148 -7.35 -3.72 20.83
N GLN A 149 -6.24 -3.09 20.41
CA GLN A 149 -4.89 -3.64 20.56
C GLN A 149 -3.91 -2.60 21.12
N PRO A 150 -3.99 -2.29 22.43
CA PRO A 150 -2.94 -1.50 23.09
C PRO A 150 -1.62 -2.28 23.10
N VAL A 151 -0.52 -1.60 22.76
CA VAL A 151 0.83 -2.18 22.68
C VAL A 151 1.86 -1.45 23.55
N GLY A 152 1.48 -0.31 24.10
CA GLY A 152 2.22 0.47 25.06
C GLY A 152 1.36 1.61 25.63
N PRO A 153 1.85 2.37 26.61
CA PRO A 153 1.07 3.44 27.24
C PRO A 153 0.73 4.56 26.26
N GLY A 154 -0.54 4.67 25.84
CA GLY A 154 -0.97 5.60 24.78
C GLY A 154 -0.49 5.21 23.37
N ILE A 155 -0.17 3.94 23.15
CA ILE A 155 0.29 3.39 21.87
C ILE A 155 -0.59 2.20 21.52
N THR A 156 -1.21 2.27 20.36
CA THR A 156 -2.11 1.22 19.85
C THR A 156 -1.64 0.69 18.52
N ARG A 157 -2.14 -0.48 18.14
CA ARG A 157 -1.87 -1.12 16.86
C ARG A 157 -3.17 -1.35 16.12
N ALA A 158 -3.19 -1.05 14.83
CA ALA A 158 -4.27 -1.41 13.93
C ALA A 158 -3.72 -2.08 12.67
N GLU A 159 -4.60 -2.78 11.96
CA GLU A 159 -4.31 -3.37 10.66
C GLU A 159 -5.16 -2.72 9.59
N TYR A 160 -4.52 -2.21 8.54
CA TYR A 160 -5.19 -1.65 7.39
C TYR A 160 -6.01 -2.72 6.66
N GLY A 161 -7.24 -2.35 6.32
CA GLY A 161 -8.01 -2.98 5.26
C GLY A 161 -7.62 -2.39 3.90
N GLY A 162 -7.34 -1.08 3.87
CA GLY A 162 -6.80 -0.41 2.69
C GLY A 162 -6.49 1.06 2.97
N PHE A 163 -5.68 1.66 2.09
CA PHE A 163 -5.29 3.06 2.18
C PHE A 163 -5.07 3.70 0.81
N LEU A 164 -5.13 5.03 0.80
CA LEU A 164 -4.78 5.95 -0.27
C LEU A 164 -3.59 6.79 0.18
N LEU A 165 -2.61 6.98 -0.69
CA LEU A 165 -1.57 8.02 -0.59
C LEU A 165 -1.73 9.00 -1.77
N SER A 166 -1.81 10.29 -1.49
CA SER A 166 -1.96 11.35 -2.49
C SER A 166 -0.89 12.44 -2.30
N TYR A 167 -0.22 12.80 -3.38
CA TYR A 167 0.78 13.88 -3.41
C TYR A 167 0.34 15.00 -4.36
N PRO A 168 0.62 16.29 -4.08
CA PRO A 168 1.28 16.86 -2.89
C PRO A 168 0.38 16.91 -1.65
N PRO A 169 0.97 17.00 -0.43
CA PRO A 169 0.24 16.96 0.84
C PRO A 169 -0.53 18.26 1.14
N ARG A 170 -1.31 18.22 2.22
CA ARG A 170 -2.11 19.29 2.84
C ARG A 170 -3.25 19.79 1.98
N ARG A 171 -3.90 18.88 1.25
CA ARG A 171 -5.04 19.18 0.37
C ARG A 171 -6.25 18.28 0.62
N MET A 172 -6.05 17.07 1.13
CA MET A 172 -7.12 16.11 1.32
C MET A 172 -8.05 16.50 2.47
N SER A 173 -9.35 16.60 2.21
CA SER A 173 -10.35 16.77 3.27
C SER A 173 -10.88 15.42 3.74
N ASP A 174 -11.90 15.42 4.59
CA ASP A 174 -12.53 14.19 5.06
C ASP A 174 -13.29 13.48 3.92
N VAL A 175 -12.60 12.53 3.29
CA VAL A 175 -13.13 11.75 2.16
C VAL A 175 -14.23 10.77 2.57
N TRP A 176 -14.35 10.46 3.86
CA TRP A 176 -15.30 9.45 4.33
C TRP A 176 -16.71 10.00 4.49
N HIS A 177 -16.84 11.30 4.68
CA HIS A 177 -18.11 12.01 4.80
C HIS A 177 -18.40 12.94 3.62
N ASP A 178 -17.61 12.85 2.55
CA ASP A 178 -17.80 13.66 1.35
C ASP A 178 -19.07 13.23 0.58
N PRO A 179 -20.07 14.12 0.41
CA PRO A 179 -21.29 13.82 -0.34
C PRO A 179 -21.05 13.41 -1.79
N ASP A 180 -19.99 13.91 -2.42
CA ASP A 180 -19.70 13.62 -3.83
C ASP A 180 -19.29 12.14 -4.03
N TYR A 181 -18.94 11.45 -2.95
CA TYR A 181 -18.52 10.04 -2.98
C TYR A 181 -19.62 9.06 -2.54
N TRP A 182 -20.84 9.52 -2.24
CA TRP A 182 -21.93 8.67 -1.74
C TRP A 182 -22.40 7.55 -2.67
N PHE A 183 -22.07 7.61 -3.97
CA PHE A 183 -22.35 6.51 -4.89
C PHE A 183 -21.37 5.34 -4.76
N ALA A 184 -20.28 5.50 -3.99
CA ALA A 184 -19.38 4.41 -3.65
C ALA A 184 -20.11 3.37 -2.79
N GLU A 185 -20.03 2.11 -3.19
CA GLU A 185 -20.67 0.99 -2.49
C GLU A 185 -19.76 0.37 -1.42
N SER A 186 -18.49 0.78 -1.35
CA SER A 186 -17.51 0.23 -0.42
C SER A 186 -16.36 1.19 -0.10
N LYS A 187 -15.65 0.96 1.01
CA LYS A 187 -14.48 1.75 1.43
C LYS A 187 -13.38 1.79 0.35
N PRO A 188 -13.03 0.69 -0.35
CA PRO A 188 -12.14 0.74 -1.51
C PRO A 188 -12.57 1.71 -2.62
N GLU A 189 -13.87 1.79 -2.87
CA GLU A 189 -14.42 2.69 -3.89
C GLU A 189 -14.30 4.15 -3.47
N THR A 190 -14.60 4.47 -2.21
CA THR A 190 -14.36 5.81 -1.63
C THR A 190 -12.89 6.22 -1.79
N LEU A 191 -11.95 5.33 -1.44
CA LEU A 191 -10.52 5.60 -1.61
C LEU A 191 -10.14 5.83 -3.08
N LEU A 192 -10.71 5.07 -4.01
CA LEU A 192 -10.42 5.24 -5.44
C LEU A 192 -11.00 6.55 -5.99
N LEU A 193 -12.17 6.99 -5.54
CA LEU A 193 -12.72 8.29 -5.92
C LEU A 193 -11.87 9.42 -5.42
N ALA A 194 -11.52 9.40 -4.13
CA ALA A 194 -10.58 10.36 -3.56
C ALA A 194 -9.24 10.37 -4.32
N ALA A 195 -8.73 9.20 -4.73
CA ALA A 195 -7.52 9.13 -5.53
C ALA A 195 -7.64 9.85 -6.89
N LEU A 196 -8.79 9.70 -7.56
CA LEU A 196 -9.05 10.32 -8.87
C LEU A 196 -9.29 11.83 -8.77
N ASP A 197 -9.87 12.27 -7.66
CA ASP A 197 -10.23 13.66 -7.40
C ASP A 197 -9.01 14.48 -6.95
N TYR A 198 -8.29 14.01 -5.92
CA TYR A 198 -7.16 14.74 -5.34
C TYR A 198 -5.87 14.66 -6.15
N THR A 199 -5.72 13.72 -7.08
CA THR A 199 -4.49 13.58 -7.87
C THR A 199 -4.33 14.78 -8.81
N LEU A 200 -3.14 15.40 -8.79
CA LEU A 200 -2.79 16.42 -9.80
C LEU A 200 -2.31 15.79 -11.10
N GLU A 201 -1.90 14.52 -11.05
CA GLU A 201 -1.27 13.82 -12.16
C GLU A 201 -2.24 12.93 -12.94
N LYS A 202 -1.83 12.50 -14.13
CA LYS A 202 -2.70 11.71 -15.02
C LYS A 202 -2.95 10.30 -14.53
N LEU A 203 -2.03 9.71 -13.75
CA LEU A 203 -2.07 8.29 -13.42
C LEU A 203 -2.40 8.09 -11.94
N VAL A 204 -3.26 7.10 -11.69
CA VAL A 204 -3.58 6.57 -10.36
C VAL A 204 -3.27 5.09 -10.36
N VAL A 205 -2.44 4.64 -9.42
CA VAL A 205 -2.17 3.21 -9.21
C VAL A 205 -3.20 2.64 -8.25
N TYR A 206 -3.85 1.56 -8.63
CA TYR A 206 -4.83 0.84 -7.81
C TYR A 206 -4.37 -0.61 -7.64
N VAL A 207 -3.95 -0.95 -6.41
CA VAL A 207 -3.49 -2.28 -6.02
C VAL A 207 -4.60 -2.97 -5.24
N ALA A 208 -5.09 -4.10 -5.73
CA ALA A 208 -6.15 -4.86 -5.06
C ALA A 208 -6.19 -6.33 -5.52
N ALA A 209 -7.00 -7.15 -4.86
CA ALA A 209 -7.27 -8.52 -5.31
C ALA A 209 -8.09 -8.56 -6.61
N HIS A 210 -9.02 -7.62 -6.77
CA HIS A 210 -9.88 -7.49 -7.94
C HIS A 210 -9.73 -6.11 -8.58
N PRO A 211 -9.91 -5.99 -9.91
CA PRO A 211 -9.96 -4.70 -10.57
C PRO A 211 -11.16 -3.89 -10.08
N PRO A 212 -11.11 -2.54 -10.16
CA PRO A 212 -12.25 -1.72 -9.81
C PRO A 212 -13.41 -1.92 -10.80
N ARG A 213 -14.63 -1.64 -10.37
CA ARG A 213 -15.81 -1.68 -11.25
C ARG A 213 -15.62 -0.80 -12.48
N SER A 214 -16.28 -1.19 -13.57
CA SER A 214 -16.17 -0.50 -14.86
C SER A 214 -16.55 0.98 -14.80
N ILE A 215 -17.48 1.38 -13.93
CA ILE A 215 -17.88 2.77 -13.72
C ILE A 215 -16.69 3.70 -13.40
N PHE A 216 -15.71 3.22 -12.63
CA PHE A 216 -14.53 4.02 -12.29
C PHE A 216 -13.62 4.29 -13.49
N LYS A 217 -13.65 3.45 -14.53
CA LYS A 217 -12.96 3.75 -15.79
C LYS A 217 -13.61 4.95 -16.50
N THR A 218 -14.94 5.03 -16.46
CA THR A 218 -15.69 6.16 -17.02
C THR A 218 -15.46 7.44 -16.21
N VAL A 219 -15.48 7.35 -14.87
CA VAL A 219 -15.18 8.48 -13.98
C VAL A 219 -13.76 8.99 -14.23
N ALA A 220 -12.76 8.09 -14.24
CA ALA A 220 -11.38 8.46 -14.53
C ALA A 220 -11.25 9.15 -15.90
N ALA A 221 -11.87 8.61 -16.95
CA ALA A 221 -11.84 9.21 -18.28
C ALA A 221 -12.45 10.62 -18.30
N ARG A 222 -13.57 10.84 -17.61
CA ARG A 222 -14.20 12.18 -17.50
C ARG A 222 -13.30 13.19 -16.77
N LEU A 223 -12.55 12.73 -15.77
CA LEU A 223 -11.58 13.55 -15.05
C LEU A 223 -10.22 13.68 -15.78
N GLY A 224 -10.07 13.09 -16.97
CA GLY A 224 -8.80 13.09 -17.71
C GLY A 224 -7.70 12.27 -17.04
N ARG A 225 -8.07 11.29 -16.22
CA ARG A 225 -7.18 10.40 -15.45
C ARG A 225 -7.21 8.98 -16.01
N LYS A 226 -6.17 8.19 -15.70
CA LYS A 226 -6.09 6.76 -16.01
C LYS A 226 -5.78 5.95 -14.75
N ILE A 227 -6.57 4.91 -14.54
CA ILE A 227 -6.33 3.91 -13.48
C ILE A 227 -5.38 2.84 -14.02
N ILE A 228 -4.32 2.56 -13.27
CA ILE A 228 -3.39 1.45 -13.50
C ILE A 228 -3.67 0.40 -12.43
N TYR A 229 -4.29 -0.70 -12.85
CA TYR A 229 -4.57 -1.81 -11.96
C TYR A 229 -3.36 -2.73 -11.81
N ILE A 230 -2.97 -3.04 -10.57
CA ILE A 230 -1.95 -4.02 -10.25
C ILE A 230 -2.57 -5.07 -9.32
N PRO A 231 -2.70 -6.34 -9.75
CA PRO A 231 -3.15 -7.40 -8.87
C PRO A 231 -2.19 -7.52 -7.67
N ILE A 232 -2.75 -7.50 -6.45
CA ILE A 232 -1.97 -7.54 -5.21
C ILE A 232 -1.07 -8.79 -5.10
N GLY A 233 -1.48 -9.90 -5.73
CA GLY A 233 -0.69 -11.13 -5.82
C GLY A 233 0.62 -11.01 -6.60
N GLN A 234 0.84 -9.93 -7.37
CA GLN A 234 2.12 -9.64 -8.03
C GLN A 234 3.15 -8.97 -7.10
N LEU A 235 2.79 -8.71 -5.84
CA LEU A 235 3.62 -8.01 -4.87
C LEU A 235 4.14 -8.98 -3.82
N SER A 236 5.29 -8.66 -3.23
CA SER A 236 5.90 -9.47 -2.18
C SER A 236 4.99 -9.52 -0.94
N PRO A 237 4.56 -10.71 -0.47
CA PRO A 237 3.77 -10.85 0.74
C PRO A 237 4.46 -10.28 1.98
N ILE A 238 5.80 -10.33 2.02
CA ILE A 238 6.61 -9.80 3.12
C ILE A 238 6.50 -8.27 3.15
N SER A 239 6.63 -7.62 2.00
CA SER A 239 6.50 -6.16 1.89
C SER A 239 5.09 -5.70 2.22
N LEU A 240 4.07 -6.40 1.70
CA LEU A 240 2.66 -6.13 2.01
C LEU A 240 2.37 -6.27 3.51
N LYS A 241 2.89 -7.30 4.17
CA LYS A 241 2.72 -7.48 5.62
C LYS A 241 3.34 -6.33 6.41
N LYS A 242 4.46 -5.77 5.94
CA LYS A 242 5.14 -4.67 6.60
C LYS A 242 4.33 -3.37 6.57
N ILE A 243 3.70 -3.05 5.44
CA ILE A 243 2.90 -1.82 5.27
C ILE A 243 1.43 -1.96 5.70
N ARG A 244 1.01 -3.15 6.13
CA ARG A 244 -0.38 -3.41 6.56
C ARG A 244 -0.64 -3.00 8.01
N VAL A 245 0.41 -2.81 8.80
CA VAL A 245 0.29 -2.46 10.21
C VAL A 245 0.52 -0.97 10.37
N VAL A 246 -0.25 -0.36 11.26
CA VAL A 246 -0.03 1.01 11.72
C VAL A 246 -0.08 1.07 13.23
N HIS A 247 0.84 1.82 13.81
CA HIS A 247 0.76 2.23 15.20
C HIS A 247 0.20 3.63 15.32
N VAL A 248 -0.85 3.76 16.13
CA VAL A 248 -1.52 5.03 16.42
C VAL A 248 -1.08 5.46 17.80
N LEU A 249 -0.52 6.66 17.85
CA LEU A 249 -0.02 7.30 19.06
C LEU A 249 -1.05 8.30 19.54
N ASP A 250 -1.32 8.32 20.85
CA ASP A 250 -2.32 9.21 21.44
C ASP A 250 -1.86 10.69 21.53
N SER A 251 -0.57 10.94 21.32
CA SER A 251 0.01 12.28 21.17
C SER A 251 1.39 12.23 20.54
N HIS A 252 1.88 13.37 20.03
CA HIS A 252 3.26 13.49 19.55
C HIS A 252 4.31 13.18 20.62
N GLU A 253 4.01 13.43 21.90
CA GLU A 253 4.92 13.11 23.01
C GLU A 253 5.19 11.61 23.11
N LYS A 254 4.20 10.77 22.75
CA LYS A 254 4.35 9.32 22.74
C LYS A 254 5.40 8.84 21.74
N ARG A 255 5.78 9.63 20.73
CA ARG A 255 6.89 9.30 19.80
C ARG A 255 8.21 9.08 20.55
N ALA A 256 8.44 9.77 21.67
CA ALA A 256 9.67 9.63 22.46
C ALA A 256 9.81 8.24 23.12
N ILE A 257 8.69 7.64 23.53
CA ILE A 257 8.65 6.34 24.19
C ILE A 257 8.33 5.20 23.21
N ALA A 258 7.79 5.49 22.03
CA ALA A 258 7.33 4.47 21.07
C ALA A 258 8.40 3.44 20.69
N LYS A 259 9.65 3.89 20.52
CA LYS A 259 10.80 3.01 20.22
C LYS A 259 11.06 1.92 21.26
N ASP A 260 10.54 2.07 22.48
CA ASP A 260 10.70 1.06 23.54
C ASP A 260 9.65 -0.05 23.45
N TYR A 261 8.57 0.17 22.69
CA TYR A 261 7.41 -0.72 22.58
C TYR A 261 7.20 -1.26 21.15
N LEU A 262 7.72 -0.55 20.15
CA LEU A 262 7.61 -0.86 18.72
C LEU A 262 8.96 -1.35 18.17
N TRP A 263 8.92 -2.24 17.18
CA TRP A 263 10.09 -2.88 16.55
C TRP A 263 9.92 -3.08 15.05
#